data_AF-A0A7X9JDB4-F1
#
_entry.id   AF-A0A7X9JDB4-F1
#
_cell.length_a   1.000
_cell.length_b   1.000
_cell.length_c   1.000
_cell.angle_alpha   90.00
_cell.angle_beta   90.00
_cell.angle_gamma   90.00
#
_symmetry.space_group_name_H-M   'P 1'
#
loop_
_entity.id
_entity.type
_entity.pdbx_description
1 polymer ?
#
loop_
_entity_poly.entity_id
_entity_poly.type
_entity_poly.pdbx_seq_one_letter_code
_entity_poly.pdbx_strand_id
1 'polypeptide(L)'
;MAKDCTERKLEEGGMRIRNNKNINRFILFISKINFQKIINKTVLYFITIFIFIGMMTFTGGCFAMLEEKDTISNLSFSHDGKSVVFDRCREGDCGIQVYNLETGELAAYQSPHNEQWTMGKFSYDGKKITFSVIPIKPNDDLDLGNMQIAVMDADGKNYKKVTTGSGAKLYPTFSHNGKKILYARAARIREKGKTPAADYDAWEVNLETGKQTQLTFFEYFYMSNLTYFPDDERFIYYGDRPSVFQG
;
A
#
# COMPACT_ATOMS: atom_id res chain seq x y z
N MET A 1 39.57 -3.99 52.85
CA MET A 1 38.75 -4.91 53.67
C MET A 1 38.60 -6.19 52.84
N ALA A 2 39.15 -7.31 53.32
CA ALA A 2 38.50 -8.29 54.21
C ALA A 2 37.46 -9.12 53.42
N LYS A 3 37.71 -10.41 53.15
CA LYS A 3 37.60 -11.59 54.06
C LYS A 3 36.14 -11.95 54.36
N ASP A 4 35.69 -13.21 54.40
CA ASP A 4 36.28 -14.52 54.00
C ASP A 4 35.12 -15.30 53.26
N CYS A 5 34.91 -16.62 53.16
CA CYS A 5 35.53 -17.84 53.73
C CYS A 5 35.11 -19.13 52.98
N THR A 6 35.82 -20.23 53.27
CA THR A 6 35.41 -21.66 53.18
C THR A 6 34.90 -22.27 51.86
N GLU A 7 35.84 -22.96 51.21
CA GLU A 7 35.84 -24.41 50.93
C GLU A 7 34.55 -25.25 51.04
N ARG A 8 34.44 -26.25 50.13
CA ARG A 8 34.20 -27.64 50.54
C ARG A 8 34.84 -28.64 49.56
N LYS A 9 35.73 -29.51 50.05
CA LYS A 9 36.16 -30.73 49.34
C LYS A 9 35.14 -31.86 49.54
N LEU A 10 35.07 -32.78 48.59
CA LEU A 10 34.78 -34.20 48.83
C LEU A 10 35.70 -35.06 47.94
N GLU A 11 35.94 -36.30 48.35
CA GLU A 11 37.13 -37.08 47.98
C GLU A 11 36.88 -38.16 46.92
N GLU A 12 37.97 -38.78 46.44
CA GLU A 12 37.95 -39.85 45.45
C GLU A 12 37.47 -41.19 46.02
N GLY A 13 36.72 -41.96 45.23
CA GLY A 13 36.30 -43.33 45.52
C GLY A 13 36.56 -44.26 44.34
N GLY A 14 37.84 -44.53 44.03
CA GLY A 14 38.24 -45.26 42.83
C GLY A 14 38.05 -46.79 42.89
N MET A 15 38.09 -47.46 41.73
CA MET A 15 38.16 -48.93 41.69
C MET A 15 38.99 -49.51 40.53
N ARG A 16 40.07 -50.21 40.93
CA ARG A 16 40.79 -51.33 40.26
C ARG A 16 41.52 -51.09 38.92
N ILE A 17 42.83 -51.32 39.01
CA ILE A 17 43.80 -51.45 37.92
C ILE A 17 43.60 -52.75 37.13
N ARG A 18 43.82 -52.71 35.80
CA ARG A 18 44.29 -53.88 35.03
C ARG A 18 45.45 -53.50 34.11
N ASN A 19 46.63 -54.02 34.41
CA ASN A 19 47.81 -53.88 33.55
C ASN A 19 47.57 -54.61 32.21
N ASN A 20 47.63 -53.88 31.09
CA ASN A 20 47.34 -54.42 29.76
C ASN A 20 48.61 -54.46 28.90
N LYS A 21 48.87 -55.59 28.23
CA LYS A 21 50.09 -55.87 27.45
C LYS A 21 50.30 -54.97 26.21
N ASN A 22 49.39 -54.04 25.95
CA ASN A 22 49.43 -53.13 24.80
C ASN A 22 50.42 -51.95 24.94
N ILE A 23 50.87 -51.59 26.16
CA ILE A 23 51.73 -50.41 26.38
C ILE A 23 53.04 -50.53 25.59
N ASN A 24 53.69 -51.69 25.57
CA ASN A 24 54.94 -51.92 24.83
C ASN A 24 54.75 -52.02 23.30
N ARG A 25 53.50 -52.08 22.79
CA ARG A 25 53.21 -51.87 21.36
C ARG A 25 52.99 -50.38 21.03
N PHE A 26 52.57 -49.57 21.99
CA PHE A 26 52.24 -48.16 21.76
C PHE A 26 53.48 -47.30 21.45
N ILE A 27 54.60 -47.57 22.14
CA ILE A 27 55.88 -46.87 21.95
C ILE A 27 56.39 -47.01 20.50
N LEU A 28 56.18 -48.17 19.88
CA LEU A 28 56.55 -48.42 18.46
C LEU A 28 55.58 -47.79 17.44
N PHE A 29 54.38 -47.34 17.86
CA PHE A 29 53.40 -46.71 16.97
C PHE A 29 53.63 -45.19 16.80
N ILE A 30 54.20 -44.55 17.83
CA ILE A 30 54.51 -43.09 17.83
C ILE A 30 55.50 -42.71 16.70
N SER A 31 56.33 -43.63 16.24
CA SER A 31 57.32 -43.43 15.17
C SER A 31 56.73 -43.04 13.79
N LYS A 32 55.42 -43.26 13.53
CA LYS A 32 54.81 -43.02 12.20
C LYS A 32 53.67 -41.99 12.17
N ILE A 33 53.37 -41.32 13.28
CA ILE A 33 52.38 -40.22 13.27
C ILE A 33 53.05 -38.96 12.73
N ASN A 34 52.77 -38.64 11.46
CA ASN A 34 53.28 -37.44 10.80
C ASN A 34 52.56 -36.18 11.35
N PHE A 35 53.05 -35.70 12.50
CA PHE A 35 52.45 -34.63 13.30
C PHE A 35 52.23 -33.33 12.51
N GLN A 36 53.16 -32.99 11.63
CA GLN A 36 53.10 -31.83 10.74
C GLN A 36 51.86 -31.89 9.82
N LYS A 37 51.47 -33.08 9.37
CA LYS A 37 50.27 -33.31 8.54
C LYS A 37 48.96 -33.26 9.35
N ILE A 38 49.02 -33.47 10.66
CA ILE A 38 47.88 -33.26 11.58
C ILE A 38 47.73 -31.79 11.91
N ILE A 39 48.81 -31.10 12.29
CA ILE A 39 48.83 -29.64 12.55
C ILE A 39 48.25 -28.89 11.35
N ASN A 40 48.71 -29.20 10.13
CA ASN A 40 48.18 -28.56 8.92
C ASN A 40 46.66 -28.80 8.72
N LYS A 41 46.13 -29.98 9.06
CA LYS A 41 44.67 -30.22 9.00
C LYS A 41 43.91 -29.43 10.07
N THR A 42 44.40 -29.41 11.30
CA THR A 42 43.74 -28.70 12.41
C THR A 42 43.76 -27.18 12.19
N VAL A 43 44.89 -26.63 11.75
CA VAL A 43 45.01 -25.20 11.38
C VAL A 43 44.10 -24.85 10.21
N LEU A 44 44.07 -25.69 9.15
CA LEU A 44 43.15 -25.48 8.02
C LEU A 44 41.68 -25.53 8.47
N TYR A 45 41.33 -26.43 9.38
CA TYR A 45 39.97 -26.53 9.92
C TYR A 45 39.56 -25.27 10.70
N PHE A 46 40.43 -24.76 11.57
CA PHE A 46 40.21 -23.48 12.26
C PHE A 46 40.09 -22.30 11.29
N ILE A 47 40.90 -22.25 10.23
CA ILE A 47 40.79 -21.24 9.17
C ILE A 47 39.43 -21.34 8.46
N THR A 48 38.98 -22.55 8.08
CA THR A 48 37.66 -22.72 7.45
C THR A 48 36.50 -22.34 8.36
N ILE A 49 36.60 -22.59 9.67
CA ILE A 49 35.61 -22.15 10.66
C ILE A 49 35.60 -20.62 10.79
N PHE A 50 36.78 -19.97 10.83
CA PHE A 50 36.87 -18.51 10.88
C PHE A 50 36.27 -17.85 9.62
N ILE A 51 36.47 -18.46 8.44
CA ILE A 51 35.86 -18.02 7.18
C ILE A 51 34.33 -18.19 7.23
N PHE A 52 33.82 -19.34 7.69
CA PHE A 52 32.37 -19.57 7.81
C PHE A 52 31.69 -18.62 8.81
N ILE A 53 32.31 -18.38 9.96
CA ILE A 53 31.81 -17.42 10.96
C ILE A 53 31.85 -16.00 10.39
N GLY A 54 32.93 -15.63 9.70
CA GLY A 54 33.06 -14.33 9.02
C GLY A 54 32.03 -14.13 7.89
N MET A 55 31.64 -15.20 7.19
CA MET A 55 30.56 -15.16 6.20
C MET A 55 29.18 -14.97 6.88
N MET A 56 28.92 -15.65 8.00
CA MET A 56 27.68 -15.47 8.76
C MET A 56 27.54 -14.08 9.38
N THR A 57 28.63 -13.44 9.82
CA THR A 57 28.59 -12.04 10.27
C THR A 57 28.44 -11.04 9.10
N PHE A 58 28.72 -11.43 7.85
CA PHE A 58 28.50 -10.59 6.67
C PHE A 58 27.07 -10.63 6.11
N THR A 59 26.23 -11.59 6.56
CA THR A 59 24.77 -11.54 6.33
C THR A 59 24.02 -10.68 7.35
N GLY A 60 24.74 -9.90 8.17
CA GLY A 60 24.21 -8.74 8.90
C GLY A 60 23.85 -7.56 7.97
N GLY A 61 23.40 -7.84 6.76
CA GLY A 61 22.81 -6.83 5.89
C GLY A 61 21.58 -6.26 6.57
N CYS A 62 21.39 -4.94 6.48
CA CYS A 62 20.17 -4.32 6.95
C CYS A 62 19.01 -4.86 6.12
N PHE A 63 18.25 -5.79 6.71
CA PHE A 63 16.86 -5.99 6.33
C PHE A 63 16.12 -4.71 6.68
N ALA A 64 16.21 -3.72 5.80
CA ALA A 64 15.17 -2.73 5.68
C ALA A 64 13.89 -3.53 5.47
N MET A 65 12.99 -3.49 6.45
CA MET A 65 11.63 -3.96 6.21
C MET A 65 11.14 -3.16 5.01
N LEU A 66 10.61 -3.85 4.00
CA LEU A 66 9.94 -3.17 2.90
C LEU A 66 8.77 -2.43 3.54
N GLU A 67 8.92 -1.11 3.65
CA GLU A 67 7.98 -0.25 4.36
C GLU A 67 6.60 -0.44 3.72
N GLU A 68 5.65 -0.98 4.49
CA GLU A 68 4.29 -1.25 4.03
C GLU A 68 3.74 0.03 3.40
N LYS A 69 3.37 -0.05 2.13
CA LYS A 69 3.04 1.13 1.33
C LYS A 69 1.66 1.69 1.68
N ASP A 70 1.56 2.29 2.86
CA ASP A 70 0.44 3.07 3.35
C ASP A 70 0.50 4.47 2.72
N THR A 71 -0.51 4.84 1.95
CA THR A 71 -0.54 6.11 1.21
C THR A 71 -1.91 6.78 1.32
N ILE A 72 -1.90 8.09 1.56
CA ILE A 72 -3.10 8.94 1.66
C ILE A 72 -3.15 9.87 0.45
N SER A 73 -4.32 10.00 -0.18
CA SER A 73 -4.50 10.85 -1.37
C SER A 73 -5.94 11.40 -1.51
N ASN A 74 -6.16 12.22 -2.55
CA ASN A 74 -7.46 12.78 -2.94
C ASN A 74 -8.25 13.56 -1.86
N LEU A 75 -7.56 14.01 -0.82
CA LEU A 75 -8.10 14.66 0.37
C LEU A 75 -9.09 15.80 0.09
N SER A 76 -10.12 15.94 0.94
CA SER A 76 -11.12 17.00 0.90
C SER A 76 -11.69 17.29 2.28
N PHE A 77 -11.82 18.55 2.63
CA PHE A 77 -12.54 18.99 3.83
C PHE A 77 -14.05 18.96 3.59
N SER A 78 -14.84 18.83 4.67
CA SER A 78 -16.23 19.28 4.74
C SER A 78 -16.27 20.81 4.74
N HIS A 79 -17.39 21.42 4.32
CA HIS A 79 -17.45 22.88 4.20
C HIS A 79 -17.31 23.63 5.55
N ASP A 80 -17.76 23.02 6.64
CA ASP A 80 -17.59 23.53 8.01
C ASP A 80 -16.16 23.38 8.57
N GLY A 81 -15.25 22.73 7.83
CA GLY A 81 -13.88 22.48 8.23
C GLY A 81 -13.70 21.47 9.39
N LYS A 82 -14.76 20.75 9.79
CA LYS A 82 -14.74 19.82 10.93
C LYS A 82 -14.29 18.40 10.57
N SER A 83 -14.44 17.99 9.31
CA SER A 83 -14.16 16.63 8.84
C SER A 83 -13.33 16.63 7.56
N VAL A 84 -12.58 15.54 7.35
CA VAL A 84 -11.74 15.34 6.17
C VAL A 84 -12.02 13.96 5.60
N VAL A 85 -12.44 13.90 4.33
CA VAL A 85 -12.51 12.66 3.56
C VAL A 85 -11.24 12.51 2.72
N PHE A 86 -10.69 11.30 2.66
CA PHE A 86 -9.50 10.98 1.88
C PHE A 86 -9.51 9.52 1.44
N ASP A 87 -8.76 9.22 0.39
CA ASP A 87 -8.45 7.85 0.00
C ASP A 87 -7.25 7.36 0.80
N ARG A 88 -7.30 6.13 1.31
CA ARG A 88 -6.13 5.46 1.89
C ARG A 88 -5.91 4.11 1.21
N CYS A 89 -4.70 3.89 0.72
CA CYS A 89 -4.27 2.64 0.11
C CYS A 89 -3.20 1.96 0.96
N ARG A 90 -3.35 0.67 1.24
CA ARG A 90 -2.42 -0.21 1.99
C ARG A 90 -2.32 -1.55 1.28
N GLU A 91 -1.11 -1.99 0.97
CA GLU A 91 -0.83 -3.27 0.28
C GLU A 91 -1.55 -3.52 -1.08
N GLY A 92 -2.33 -2.55 -1.57
CA GLY A 92 -3.17 -2.66 -2.77
C GLY A 92 -4.66 -2.48 -2.48
N ASP A 93 -5.11 -2.76 -1.25
CA ASP A 93 -6.44 -2.39 -0.79
C ASP A 93 -6.54 -0.87 -0.66
N CYS A 94 -7.60 -0.26 -1.19
CA CYS A 94 -7.85 1.18 -1.17
C CYS A 94 -9.29 1.47 -0.78
N GLY A 95 -9.47 2.14 0.36
CA GLY A 95 -10.78 2.54 0.88
C GLY A 95 -10.89 4.05 1.11
N ILE A 96 -12.13 4.51 1.27
CA ILE A 96 -12.42 5.90 1.65
C ILE A 96 -12.43 5.98 3.18
N GLN A 97 -11.73 6.96 3.73
CA GLN A 97 -11.70 7.24 5.16
C GLN A 97 -12.20 8.66 5.44
N VAL A 98 -12.89 8.83 6.58
CA VAL A 98 -13.33 10.13 7.11
C VAL A 98 -12.74 10.31 8.48
N TYR A 99 -11.98 11.40 8.65
CA TYR A 99 -11.41 11.81 9.93
C TYR A 99 -12.12 13.05 10.45
N ASN A 100 -12.58 13.01 11.70
CA ASN A 100 -13.16 14.15 12.40
C ASN A 100 -12.06 14.90 13.15
N LEU A 101 -11.87 16.18 12.82
CA LEU A 101 -10.81 17.04 13.36
C LEU A 101 -11.10 17.54 14.78
N GLU A 102 -12.35 17.46 15.25
CA GLU A 102 -12.76 17.88 16.59
C GLU A 102 -12.72 16.73 17.61
N THR A 103 -13.09 15.51 17.20
CA THR A 103 -13.11 14.32 18.07
C THR A 103 -11.88 13.43 17.92
N GLY A 104 -11.14 13.55 16.82
CA GLY A 104 -10.07 12.62 16.46
C GLY A 104 -10.55 11.24 15.99
N GLU A 105 -11.85 11.07 15.72
CA GLU A 105 -12.44 9.83 15.25
C GLU A 105 -12.08 9.55 13.78
N LEU A 106 -11.77 8.29 13.46
CA LEU A 106 -11.48 7.83 12.11
C LEU A 106 -12.46 6.72 11.69
N ALA A 107 -13.38 7.06 10.79
CA ALA A 107 -14.21 6.08 10.09
C ALA A 107 -13.49 5.59 8.81
N ALA A 108 -13.52 4.29 8.56
CA ALA A 108 -13.04 3.69 7.31
C ALA A 108 -14.18 2.92 6.65
N TYR A 109 -14.53 3.32 5.42
CA TYR A 109 -15.62 2.70 4.66
C TYR A 109 -15.04 1.66 3.70
N GLN A 110 -15.54 0.43 3.84
CA GLN A 110 -15.13 -0.74 3.07
C GLN A 110 -16.02 -0.92 1.85
N SER A 111 -15.39 -1.19 0.69
CA SER A 111 -16.10 -1.52 -0.55
C SER A 111 -16.45 -3.01 -0.62
N PRO A 112 -17.47 -3.39 -1.42
CA PRO A 112 -17.68 -4.79 -1.78
C PRO A 112 -16.47 -5.38 -2.51
N HIS A 113 -16.11 -6.65 -2.27
CA HIS A 113 -14.91 -7.30 -2.84
C HIS A 113 -14.76 -7.25 -4.38
N ASN A 114 -15.83 -6.95 -5.12
CA ASN A 114 -15.82 -6.83 -6.58
C ASN A 114 -15.63 -5.38 -7.08
N GLU A 115 -15.24 -4.44 -6.21
CA GLU A 115 -14.97 -3.04 -6.55
C GLU A 115 -14.08 -2.32 -5.52
N GLN A 116 -13.36 -1.30 -5.99
CA GLN A 116 -12.50 -0.43 -5.19
C GLN A 116 -13.04 1.02 -5.22
N TRP A 117 -12.97 1.74 -4.09
CA TRP A 117 -13.49 3.11 -3.97
C TRP A 117 -12.35 4.15 -3.88
N THR A 118 -12.50 5.29 -4.56
CA THR A 118 -11.45 6.32 -4.66
C THR A 118 -12.03 7.70 -5.05
N MET A 119 -11.28 8.77 -4.83
CA MET A 119 -11.62 10.16 -5.15
C MET A 119 -12.81 10.70 -4.35
N GLY A 120 -12.83 10.43 -3.04
CA GLY A 120 -13.88 10.91 -2.14
C GLY A 120 -13.93 12.44 -2.01
N LYS A 121 -15.12 13.03 -2.19
CA LYS A 121 -15.44 14.45 -1.95
C LYS A 121 -16.76 14.60 -1.18
N PHE A 122 -16.79 15.49 -0.18
CA PHE A 122 -18.02 15.84 0.54
C PHE A 122 -18.98 16.67 -0.33
N SER A 123 -20.27 16.58 -0.04
CA SER A 123 -21.26 17.59 -0.44
C SER A 123 -21.03 18.90 0.31
N TYR A 124 -21.49 20.01 -0.25
CA TYR A 124 -21.32 21.34 0.37
C TYR A 124 -22.01 21.44 1.75
N ASP A 125 -23.08 20.69 1.98
CA ASP A 125 -23.75 20.60 3.27
C ASP A 125 -23.16 19.55 4.23
N GLY A 126 -22.07 18.89 3.85
CA GLY A 126 -21.35 17.87 4.62
C GLY A 126 -22.08 16.53 4.78
N LYS A 127 -23.34 16.37 4.31
CA LYS A 127 -24.18 15.20 4.61
C LYS A 127 -23.94 14.00 3.69
N LYS A 128 -23.22 14.16 2.58
CA LYS A 128 -22.96 13.10 1.60
C LYS A 128 -21.52 13.11 1.13
N ILE A 129 -21.08 11.97 0.61
CA ILE A 129 -19.78 11.79 -0.04
C ILE A 129 -20.03 11.25 -1.44
N THR A 130 -19.44 11.87 -2.45
CA THR A 130 -19.34 11.35 -3.81
C THR A 130 -17.93 10.82 -4.05
N PHE A 131 -17.83 9.77 -4.85
CA PHE A 131 -16.58 9.07 -5.12
C PHE A 131 -16.69 8.27 -6.41
N SER A 132 -15.54 7.86 -6.92
CA SER A 132 -15.42 6.96 -8.06
C SER A 132 -15.30 5.52 -7.57
N VAL A 133 -15.94 4.61 -8.31
CA VAL A 133 -15.98 3.16 -8.04
C VAL A 133 -15.38 2.45 -9.24
N ILE A 134 -14.29 1.73 -9.01
CA ILE A 134 -13.60 0.92 -10.01
C ILE A 134 -14.04 -0.54 -9.82
N PRO A 135 -14.75 -1.18 -10.77
CA PRO A 135 -15.04 -2.60 -10.69
C PRO A 135 -13.74 -3.43 -10.72
N ILE A 136 -13.71 -4.54 -10.01
CA ILE A 136 -12.63 -5.53 -10.03
C ILE A 136 -13.07 -6.71 -10.89
N LYS A 137 -12.18 -7.20 -11.77
CA LYS A 137 -12.43 -8.32 -12.68
C LYS A 137 -12.21 -9.68 -11.97
N PRO A 138 -12.68 -10.80 -12.54
CA PRO A 138 -12.43 -12.15 -11.98
C PRO A 138 -10.95 -12.60 -11.95
N ASN A 139 -10.02 -11.75 -12.38
CA ASN A 139 -8.57 -11.95 -12.32
C ASN A 139 -7.87 -10.84 -11.49
N ASP A 140 -8.62 -10.20 -10.58
CA ASP A 140 -8.23 -9.12 -9.66
C ASP A 140 -7.75 -7.81 -10.32
N ASP A 141 -7.73 -7.74 -11.66
CA ASP A 141 -7.49 -6.50 -12.43
C ASP A 141 -8.59 -5.45 -12.21
N LEU A 142 -8.17 -4.20 -12.05
CA LEU A 142 -9.06 -3.03 -12.04
C LEU A 142 -9.66 -2.73 -13.42
N ASP A 143 -10.99 -2.66 -13.51
CA ASP A 143 -11.70 -2.29 -14.74
C ASP A 143 -11.96 -0.78 -14.84
N LEU A 144 -10.89 -0.04 -15.13
CA LEU A 144 -10.95 1.39 -15.42
C LEU A 144 -11.98 1.72 -16.52
N GLY A 145 -12.20 0.81 -17.49
CA GLY A 145 -13.14 1.03 -18.61
C GLY A 145 -14.61 1.09 -18.20
N ASN A 146 -14.95 0.51 -17.04
CA ASN A 146 -16.29 0.48 -16.47
C ASN A 146 -16.41 1.22 -15.12
N MET A 147 -15.41 2.02 -14.75
CA MET A 147 -15.39 2.88 -13.57
C MET A 147 -16.57 3.87 -13.57
N GLN A 148 -17.30 3.98 -12.44
CA GLN A 148 -18.51 4.80 -12.29
C GLN A 148 -18.36 5.82 -11.17
N ILE A 149 -19.25 6.81 -11.09
CA ILE A 149 -19.44 7.65 -9.90
C ILE A 149 -20.55 7.06 -9.03
N ALA A 150 -20.37 7.19 -7.72
CA ALA A 150 -21.34 6.85 -6.70
C ALA A 150 -21.52 7.99 -5.68
N VAL A 151 -22.55 7.83 -4.85
CA VAL A 151 -22.76 8.62 -3.63
C VAL A 151 -23.09 7.70 -2.45
N MET A 152 -22.74 8.15 -1.26
CA MET A 152 -23.21 7.63 0.03
C MET A 152 -23.48 8.80 0.99
N ASP A 153 -24.16 8.53 2.10
CA ASP A 153 -24.30 9.48 3.19
C ASP A 153 -22.98 9.58 3.99
N ALA A 154 -22.76 10.69 4.69
CA ALA A 154 -21.52 10.95 5.44
C ALA A 154 -21.31 10.06 6.68
N ASP A 155 -22.20 9.09 6.92
CA ASP A 155 -22.05 8.00 7.90
C ASP A 155 -21.74 6.64 7.23
N GLY A 156 -21.49 6.62 5.92
CA GLY A 156 -21.22 5.44 5.11
C GLY A 156 -22.47 4.69 4.60
N LYS A 157 -23.69 5.12 4.95
CA LYS A 157 -24.93 4.44 4.53
C LYS A 157 -25.43 4.90 3.15
N ASN A 158 -26.46 4.22 2.64
CA ASN A 158 -27.19 4.59 1.42
C ASN A 158 -26.31 4.71 0.15
N TYR A 159 -25.25 3.92 0.08
CA TYR A 159 -24.41 3.75 -1.10
C TYR A 159 -25.23 3.42 -2.35
N LYS A 160 -25.03 4.20 -3.42
CA LYS A 160 -25.55 3.91 -4.77
C LYS A 160 -24.66 4.47 -5.87
N LYS A 161 -24.51 3.73 -6.96
CA LYS A 161 -23.93 4.24 -8.22
C LYS A 161 -24.92 5.18 -8.89
N VAL A 162 -24.42 6.25 -9.52
CA VAL A 162 -25.24 7.31 -10.12
C VAL A 162 -24.93 7.57 -11.61
N THR A 163 -23.79 7.13 -12.12
CA THR A 163 -23.49 7.12 -13.56
C THR A 163 -23.65 5.72 -14.17
N THR A 164 -23.71 5.64 -15.49
CA THR A 164 -23.82 4.38 -16.25
C THR A 164 -22.93 4.40 -17.50
N GLY A 165 -22.97 3.31 -18.29
CA GLY A 165 -22.24 3.18 -19.55
C GLY A 165 -20.73 3.05 -19.39
N SER A 166 -20.02 2.97 -20.52
CA SER A 166 -18.57 2.79 -20.61
C SER A 166 -17.77 4.09 -20.46
N GLY A 167 -16.46 3.96 -20.34
CA GLY A 167 -15.51 5.06 -20.15
C GLY A 167 -15.37 5.41 -18.66
N ALA A 168 -14.15 5.72 -18.24
CA ALA A 168 -13.81 5.95 -16.84
C ALA A 168 -14.37 7.29 -16.35
N LYS A 169 -15.14 7.30 -15.27
CA LYS A 169 -15.56 8.54 -14.58
C LYS A 169 -14.67 8.77 -13.38
N LEU A 170 -14.12 9.98 -13.28
CA LEU A 170 -13.03 10.38 -12.40
C LEU A 170 -13.28 11.77 -11.84
N TYR A 171 -12.65 12.09 -10.70
CA TYR A 171 -12.70 13.41 -10.05
C TYR A 171 -14.12 13.99 -9.85
N PRO A 172 -15.06 13.24 -9.23
CA PRO A 172 -16.41 13.73 -8.99
C PRO A 172 -16.44 14.86 -7.97
N THR A 173 -17.34 15.82 -8.16
CA THR A 173 -17.60 16.91 -7.22
C THR A 173 -19.08 17.31 -7.27
N PHE A 174 -19.68 17.61 -6.12
CA PHE A 174 -21.08 18.03 -6.06
C PHE A 174 -21.26 19.47 -6.56
N SER A 175 -22.45 19.77 -7.08
CA SER A 175 -22.97 21.14 -7.09
C SER A 175 -23.18 21.66 -5.67
N HIS A 176 -23.10 22.97 -5.48
CA HIS A 176 -23.31 23.68 -4.20
C HIS A 176 -24.69 23.35 -3.61
N ASN A 177 -25.73 23.27 -4.46
CA ASN A 177 -27.07 22.83 -4.08
C ASN A 177 -27.24 21.31 -3.87
N GLY A 178 -26.20 20.50 -4.10
CA GLY A 178 -26.19 19.06 -3.92
C GLY A 178 -27.05 18.23 -4.90
N LYS A 179 -27.72 18.85 -5.89
CA LYS A 179 -28.60 18.17 -6.87
C LYS A 179 -27.85 17.52 -8.04
N LYS A 180 -26.57 17.86 -8.25
CA LYS A 180 -25.77 17.38 -9.38
C LYS A 180 -24.37 16.95 -8.96
N ILE A 181 -23.70 16.19 -9.83
CA ILE A 181 -22.27 15.92 -9.75
C ILE A 181 -21.62 16.20 -11.10
N LEU A 182 -20.54 16.97 -11.08
CA LEU A 182 -19.61 17.19 -12.18
C LEU A 182 -18.45 16.18 -12.06
N TYR A 183 -18.03 15.58 -13.16
CA TYR A 183 -16.95 14.60 -13.22
C TYR A 183 -16.22 14.65 -14.57
N ALA A 184 -14.97 14.22 -14.61
CA ALA A 184 -14.29 13.94 -15.88
C ALA A 184 -14.72 12.55 -16.38
N ARG A 185 -15.04 12.41 -17.67
CA ARG A 185 -15.18 11.11 -18.33
C ARG A 185 -14.12 10.95 -19.41
N ALA A 186 -13.26 9.95 -19.25
CA ALA A 186 -12.40 9.47 -20.33
C ALA A 186 -13.17 8.48 -21.21
N ALA A 187 -13.27 8.74 -22.51
CA ALA A 187 -13.92 7.82 -23.44
C ALA A 187 -13.08 6.57 -23.75
N ARG A 188 -11.74 6.66 -23.63
CA ARG A 188 -10.78 5.62 -24.02
C ARG A 188 -9.89 5.20 -22.85
N ILE A 189 -9.66 3.89 -22.69
CA ILE A 189 -8.54 3.35 -21.90
C ILE A 189 -7.36 3.13 -22.84
N ARG A 190 -6.12 3.43 -22.39
CA ARG A 190 -4.90 3.20 -23.17
C ARG A 190 -4.20 1.94 -22.71
N GLU A 191 -3.79 1.10 -23.67
CA GLU A 191 -2.87 -0.02 -23.41
C GLU A 191 -1.50 0.47 -22.93
N LYS A 192 -1.04 1.61 -23.46
CA LYS A 192 0.29 2.21 -23.21
C LYS A 192 0.20 3.73 -23.25
N GLY A 193 0.91 4.43 -22.35
CA GLY A 193 0.95 5.90 -22.31
C GLY A 193 1.44 6.43 -20.97
N LYS A 194 1.46 7.77 -20.80
CA LYS A 194 1.78 8.42 -19.51
C LYS A 194 0.61 8.45 -18.52
N THR A 195 -0.63 8.33 -19.00
CA THR A 195 -1.84 8.22 -18.19
C THR A 195 -2.72 7.07 -18.74
N PRO A 196 -3.46 6.34 -17.87
CA PRO A 196 -4.11 5.08 -18.24
C PRO A 196 -5.39 5.25 -19.07
N ALA A 197 -5.99 6.45 -19.06
CA ALA A 197 -7.19 6.77 -19.83
C ALA A 197 -7.01 8.07 -20.63
N ALA A 198 -7.93 8.35 -21.55
CA ALA A 198 -7.81 9.33 -22.61
C ALA A 198 -9.16 9.87 -23.06
N ASP A 199 -9.10 10.93 -23.87
CA ASP A 199 -10.26 11.56 -24.52
C ASP A 199 -11.24 12.00 -23.44
N TYR A 200 -10.70 12.85 -22.55
CA TYR A 200 -11.40 13.35 -21.38
C TYR A 200 -12.25 14.56 -21.75
N ASP A 201 -13.50 14.53 -21.30
CA ASP A 201 -14.36 15.69 -21.27
C ASP A 201 -15.09 15.81 -19.93
N ALA A 202 -15.57 17.00 -19.61
CA ALA A 202 -16.38 17.26 -18.43
C ALA A 202 -17.82 16.81 -18.67
N TRP A 203 -18.39 16.11 -17.70
CA TRP A 203 -19.74 15.57 -17.73
C TRP A 203 -20.46 15.86 -16.41
N GLU A 204 -21.78 16.00 -16.50
CA GLU A 204 -22.67 16.27 -15.36
C GLU A 204 -23.71 15.16 -15.24
N VAL A 205 -24.00 14.71 -14.02
CA VAL A 205 -25.17 13.87 -13.72
C VAL A 205 -26.09 14.58 -12.73
N ASN A 206 -27.38 14.66 -13.08
CA ASN A 206 -28.43 15.15 -12.20
C ASN A 206 -28.94 14.00 -11.31
N LEU A 207 -28.91 14.20 -9.98
CA LEU A 207 -29.19 13.14 -8.99
C LEU A 207 -30.67 12.84 -8.76
N GLU A 208 -31.56 13.71 -9.25
CA GLU A 208 -33.02 13.55 -9.15
C GLU A 208 -33.60 12.75 -10.34
N THR A 209 -32.96 12.87 -11.51
CA THR A 209 -33.44 12.28 -12.78
C THR A 209 -32.52 11.19 -13.36
N GLY A 210 -31.27 11.08 -12.88
CA GLY A 210 -30.26 10.20 -13.45
C GLY A 210 -29.73 10.65 -14.83
N LYS A 211 -30.17 11.82 -15.34
CA LYS A 211 -29.72 12.34 -16.64
C LYS A 211 -28.22 12.68 -16.58
N GLN A 212 -27.44 12.02 -17.43
CA GLN A 212 -26.04 12.34 -17.71
C GLN A 212 -25.94 13.25 -18.94
N THR A 213 -25.09 14.27 -18.90
CA THR A 213 -24.92 15.28 -19.95
C THR A 213 -23.44 15.60 -20.14
N GLN A 214 -22.95 15.61 -21.38
CA GLN A 214 -21.60 16.07 -21.72
C GLN A 214 -21.56 17.60 -21.78
N LEU A 215 -20.55 18.22 -21.16
CA LEU A 215 -20.41 19.69 -21.05
C LEU A 215 -19.27 20.26 -21.91
N THR A 216 -18.24 19.47 -22.21
CA THR A 216 -17.14 19.85 -23.11
C THR A 216 -16.94 18.80 -24.20
N PHE A 217 -16.32 19.19 -25.33
CA PHE A 217 -16.15 18.35 -26.52
C PHE A 217 -14.74 18.54 -27.11
N PHE A 218 -13.73 18.46 -26.24
CA PHE A 218 -12.33 18.76 -26.56
C PHE A 218 -11.41 17.52 -26.54
N GLU A 219 -11.89 16.39 -26.01
CA GLU A 219 -11.17 15.11 -25.94
C GLU A 219 -9.74 15.26 -25.38
N TYR A 220 -9.59 15.92 -24.23
CA TYR A 220 -8.28 16.21 -23.65
C TYR A 220 -7.44 14.94 -23.44
N PHE A 221 -6.12 15.07 -23.59
CA PHE A 221 -5.16 14.01 -23.24
C PHE A 221 -5.28 13.60 -21.75
N TYR A 222 -5.58 14.57 -20.89
CA TYR A 222 -5.85 14.41 -19.46
C TYR A 222 -6.71 15.58 -18.94
N MET A 223 -7.63 15.31 -18.01
CA MET A 223 -8.44 16.33 -17.31
C MET A 223 -8.47 16.04 -15.80
N SER A 224 -8.46 17.08 -14.97
CA SER A 224 -8.63 16.99 -13.51
C SER A 224 -9.13 18.31 -12.90
N ASN A 225 -9.19 18.40 -11.57
CA ASN A 225 -9.47 19.63 -10.81
C ASN A 225 -10.80 20.32 -11.17
N LEU A 226 -11.84 19.52 -11.42
CA LEU A 226 -13.17 20.02 -11.70
C LEU A 226 -13.81 20.60 -10.42
N THR A 227 -14.40 21.79 -10.51
CA THR A 227 -15.26 22.35 -9.45
C THR A 227 -16.27 23.33 -10.02
N TYR A 228 -17.49 23.31 -9.48
CA TYR A 228 -18.48 24.36 -9.71
C TYR A 228 -18.06 25.68 -9.04
N PHE A 229 -18.62 26.79 -9.53
CA PHE A 229 -18.78 28.03 -8.76
C PHE A 229 -20.01 27.90 -7.84
N PRO A 230 -20.16 28.75 -6.81
CA PRO A 230 -21.34 28.75 -5.92
C PRO A 230 -22.70 29.04 -6.57
N ASP A 231 -22.74 29.32 -7.88
CA ASP A 231 -23.95 29.56 -8.66
C ASP A 231 -24.56 28.29 -9.29
N ASP A 232 -23.82 27.17 -9.32
CA ASP A 232 -24.20 25.91 -9.98
C ASP A 232 -24.46 25.98 -11.50
N GLU A 233 -24.14 27.13 -12.12
CA GLU A 233 -24.22 27.36 -13.57
C GLU A 233 -22.84 27.28 -14.23
N ARG A 234 -21.79 27.69 -13.51
CA ARG A 234 -20.40 27.73 -14.01
C ARG A 234 -19.51 26.71 -13.30
N PHE A 235 -18.46 26.29 -14.00
CA PHE A 235 -17.42 25.43 -13.44
C PHE A 235 -16.04 25.79 -14.01
N ILE A 236 -14.98 25.37 -13.31
CA ILE A 236 -13.60 25.37 -13.80
C ILE A 236 -13.05 23.93 -13.79
N TYR A 237 -12.02 23.70 -14.59
CA TYR A 237 -11.30 22.43 -14.67
C TYR A 237 -9.88 22.68 -15.19
N TYR A 238 -8.99 21.69 -15.03
CA TYR A 238 -7.70 21.62 -15.71
C TYR A 238 -7.79 20.62 -16.86
N GLY A 239 -7.33 20.98 -18.05
CA GLY A 239 -7.24 20.09 -19.22
C GLY A 239 -5.91 20.27 -19.95
N ASP A 240 -5.22 19.16 -20.26
CA ASP A 240 -3.97 19.12 -21.04
C ASP A 240 -4.22 18.56 -22.44
N ARG A 241 -3.59 19.18 -23.46
CA ARG A 241 -3.66 18.86 -24.90
C ARG A 241 -5.07 18.43 -25.39
N PRO A 242 -5.98 19.37 -25.72
CA PRO A 242 -7.16 19.04 -26.51
C PRO A 242 -6.75 18.43 -27.86
N SER A 243 -7.46 17.41 -28.35
CA SER A 243 -7.23 16.83 -29.68
C SER A 243 -8.09 17.51 -30.76
N VAL A 244 -9.33 17.87 -30.42
CA VAL A 244 -10.35 18.43 -31.32
C VAL A 244 -10.07 19.90 -31.65
N PHE A 245 -9.30 20.60 -30.82
CA PHE A 245 -8.98 22.02 -30.98
C PHE A 245 -7.47 22.25 -30.99
N GLN A 246 -6.90 22.42 -32.20
CA GLN A 246 -5.59 23.07 -32.33
C GLN A 246 -5.80 24.58 -32.22
N GLY A 247 -5.10 25.22 -31.29
CA GLY A 247 -5.17 26.66 -31.04
C GLY A 247 -4.25 27.49 -31.92
#